data_AF-A0A355I968-F1
#
_entry.id   AF-A0A355I968-F1
#
_cell.length_a   1.000
_cell.length_b   1.000
_cell.length_c   1.000
_cell.angle_alpha   90.00
_cell.angle_beta   90.00
_cell.angle_gamma   90.00
#
_symmetry.space_group_name_H-M   'P 1'
#
loop_
_entity.id
_entity.type
_entity.pdbx_description
1 polymer ?
#
loop_
_entity_poly.entity_id
_entity_poly.type
_entity_poly.pdbx_seq_one_letter_code
_entity_poly.pdbx_strand_id
1 'polypeptide(L)'
;EYAAALFLKWLVQPKQNMHFVSSTGYLPVTKAAFEKSIEQEIASVENESIKELLKTVMQMYAEYTFLIPPNYDRLDELSKAYETRFKQAALEGRAIVLRENQEASVISEHLYRAFIGFGER
;
A
#
# COMPACT_ATOMS: atom_id res chain seq x y z
N GLU A 1 3.24 28.31 8.31
CA GLU A 1 2.14 27.41 7.91
C GLU A 1 1.50 27.76 6.56
N TYR A 2 1.22 29.03 6.23
CA TYR A 2 0.59 29.43 4.96
C TYR A 2 1.24 28.88 3.68
N ALA A 3 2.57 28.99 3.55
CA ALA A 3 3.29 28.47 2.38
C ALA A 3 3.16 26.95 2.23
N ALA A 4 3.16 26.21 3.36
CA ALA A 4 2.96 24.76 3.36
C ALA A 4 1.54 24.40 2.93
N ALA A 5 0.52 25.12 3.42
CA ALA A 5 -0.86 24.93 2.99
C ALA A 5 -1.06 25.23 1.49
N LEU A 6 -0.40 26.28 0.98
CA LEU A 6 -0.44 26.63 -0.44
C LEU A 6 0.23 25.56 -1.30
N PHE A 7 1.38 25.04 -0.86
CA PHE A 7 2.07 23.94 -1.52
C PHE A 7 1.22 22.68 -1.56
N LEU A 8 0.63 22.28 -0.43
CA LEU A 8 -0.25 21.11 -0.36
C LEU A 8 -1.45 21.26 -1.30
N LYS A 9 -2.08 22.44 -1.31
CA LYS A 9 -3.19 22.74 -2.23
C LYS A 9 -2.79 22.60 -3.69
N TRP A 10 -1.59 23.05 -4.06
CA TRP A 10 -1.05 22.91 -5.42
C TRP A 10 -0.72 21.44 -5.74
N LEU A 11 -0.07 20.73 -4.82
CA LEU A 11 0.38 19.34 -5.01
C LEU A 11 -0.79 18.38 -5.27
N VAL A 12 -1.93 18.60 -4.62
CA VAL A 12 -3.13 17.75 -4.77
C VAL A 12 -4.04 18.16 -5.93
N GLN A 13 -3.69 19.19 -6.71
CA GLN A 13 -4.44 19.52 -7.93
C GLN A 13 -4.32 18.37 -8.93
N PRO A 14 -5.38 18.04 -9.71
CA PRO A 14 -5.39 16.83 -10.55
C PRO A 14 -4.19 16.72 -11.50
N LYS A 15 -3.83 17.81 -12.18
CA LYS A 15 -2.71 17.83 -13.13
C LYS A 15 -1.36 17.56 -12.43
N GLN A 16 -1.11 18.26 -11.32
CA GLN A 16 0.12 18.12 -10.55
C GLN A 16 0.22 16.74 -9.90
N ASN A 17 -0.88 16.24 -9.35
CA ASN A 17 -0.93 14.94 -8.73
C ASN A 17 -0.69 13.82 -9.75
N MET A 18 -1.29 13.90 -10.94
CA MET A 18 -1.06 12.91 -11.99
C MET A 18 0.37 12.90 -12.51
N HIS A 19 0.97 14.08 -12.73
CA HIS A 19 2.38 14.16 -13.10
C HIS A 19 3.28 13.57 -12.01
N PHE A 20 3.00 13.83 -10.74
CA PHE A 20 3.75 13.25 -9.62
C PHE A 20 3.61 11.72 -9.57
N VAL A 21 2.39 11.21 -9.77
CA VAL A 21 2.08 9.78 -9.86
C VAL A 21 2.88 9.11 -10.97
N SER A 22 2.84 9.63 -12.20
CA SER A 22 3.51 9.00 -13.35
C SER A 22 5.05 9.09 -13.27
N SER A 23 5.60 10.13 -12.65
CA SER A 23 7.05 10.30 -12.46
C SER A 23 7.65 9.50 -11.31
N THR A 24 6.86 9.17 -10.29
CA THR A 24 7.36 8.49 -9.08
C THR A 24 6.85 7.06 -8.90
N GLY A 25 5.81 6.67 -9.63
CA GLY A 25 5.09 5.41 -9.41
C GLY A 25 4.21 5.44 -8.16
N TYR A 26 3.97 6.60 -7.56
CA TYR A 26 3.05 6.78 -6.43
C TYR A 26 1.57 6.71 -6.89
N LEU A 27 0.62 6.59 -5.96
CA LEU A 27 -0.81 6.49 -6.27
C LEU A 27 -1.53 7.85 -6.25
N PRO A 28 -2.60 8.05 -7.04
CA PRO A 28 -3.39 9.27 -6.94
C PRO A 28 -4.04 9.40 -5.55
N VAL A 29 -4.12 10.62 -5.03
CA VAL A 29 -4.60 10.88 -3.65
C VAL A 29 -5.99 11.52 -3.60
N THR A 30 -6.62 11.76 -4.76
CA THR A 30 -7.93 12.37 -4.86
C THR A 30 -8.84 11.59 -5.78
N LYS A 31 -10.14 11.50 -5.45
CA LYS A 31 -11.16 10.90 -6.32
C LYS A 31 -11.17 11.51 -7.72
N ALA A 32 -11.00 12.83 -7.80
CA ALA A 32 -10.97 13.54 -9.07
C ALA A 32 -9.83 13.08 -9.99
N ALA A 33 -8.66 12.70 -9.44
CA ALA A 33 -7.57 12.15 -10.23
C ALA A 33 -7.94 10.79 -10.84
N PHE A 34 -8.57 9.90 -10.06
CA PHE A 34 -9.10 8.62 -10.54
C PHE A 34 -10.23 8.79 -11.57
N GLU A 35 -11.18 9.69 -11.31
CA GLU A 35 -12.41 9.79 -12.10
C GLU A 35 -12.28 10.65 -13.36
N LYS A 36 -11.29 11.56 -13.42
CA LYS A 36 -11.24 12.59 -14.48
C LYS A 36 -9.90 12.70 -15.21
N SER A 37 -8.81 12.15 -14.67
CA SER A 37 -7.46 12.44 -15.17
C SER A 37 -6.64 11.21 -15.49
N ILE A 38 -6.81 10.10 -14.77
CA ILE A 38 -5.98 8.90 -14.93
C ILE A 38 -6.14 8.21 -16.29
N GLU A 39 -7.34 8.19 -16.88
CA GLU A 39 -7.55 7.60 -18.22
C GLU A 39 -6.75 8.34 -19.30
N GLN A 40 -6.70 9.67 -19.20
CA GLN A 40 -5.90 10.50 -20.10
C GLN A 40 -4.39 10.23 -19.91
N GLU A 41 -3.95 10.11 -18.66
CA GLU A 41 -2.54 9.80 -18.35
C GLU A 41 -2.14 8.41 -18.87
N ILE A 42 -3.00 7.40 -18.72
CA ILE A 42 -2.79 6.04 -19.27
C ILE A 42 -2.61 6.10 -20.78
N ALA A 43 -3.41 6.92 -21.48
CA ALA A 43 -3.33 7.07 -22.92
C ALA A 43 -2.05 7.80 -23.38
N SER A 44 -1.51 8.72 -22.56
CA SER A 44 -0.33 9.51 -22.89
C SER A 44 0.99 8.91 -22.42
N VAL A 45 1.00 8.01 -21.44
CA VAL A 45 2.25 7.50 -20.86
C VAL A 45 2.95 6.53 -21.82
N GLU A 46 4.20 6.84 -22.14
CA GLU A 46 5.03 6.02 -23.04
C GLU A 46 5.62 4.79 -22.32
N ASN A 47 5.87 4.91 -21.02
CA ASN A 47 6.44 3.83 -20.23
C ASN A 47 5.37 2.77 -19.92
N GLU A 48 5.52 1.59 -20.53
CA GLU A 48 4.59 0.46 -20.35
C GLU A 48 4.46 -0.02 -18.90
N SER A 49 5.53 0.02 -18.10
CA SER A 49 5.43 -0.37 -16.67
C SER A 49 4.54 0.60 -15.88
N ILE A 50 4.63 1.90 -16.19
CA ILE A 50 3.76 2.91 -15.58
C ILE A 50 2.33 2.77 -16.11
N LYS A 51 2.15 2.45 -17.38
CA LYS A 51 0.83 2.19 -17.96
C LYS A 51 0.11 1.04 -17.26
N GLU A 52 0.80 -0.09 -17.08
CA GLU A 52 0.24 -1.25 -16.37
C GLU A 52 -0.01 -0.98 -14.89
N LEU A 53 0.87 -0.20 -14.23
CA LEU A 53 0.62 0.29 -12.87
C LEU A 53 -0.69 1.09 -12.82
N LEU A 54 -0.88 2.09 -13.68
CA LEU A 54 -2.06 2.94 -13.68
C LEU A 54 -3.36 2.15 -13.97
N LYS A 55 -3.32 1.16 -14.88
CA LYS A 55 -4.45 0.26 -15.13
C LYS A 55 -4.80 -0.58 -13.90
N THR A 56 -3.78 -1.17 -13.25
CA THR A 56 -3.96 -1.96 -12.02
C THR A 56 -4.58 -1.10 -10.92
N VAL A 57 -4.10 0.13 -10.78
CA VAL A 57 -4.61 1.11 -9.81
C VAL A 57 -6.08 1.46 -10.07
N MET A 58 -6.49 1.58 -11.32
CA MET A 58 -7.90 1.76 -11.68
C MET A 58 -8.77 0.55 -11.33
N GLN A 59 -8.25 -0.66 -11.57
CA GLN A 59 -8.96 -1.88 -11.20
C GLN A 59 -9.13 -1.97 -9.67
N MET A 60 -8.06 -1.72 -8.90
CA MET A 60 -8.13 -1.66 -7.44
C MET A 60 -9.12 -0.61 -6.95
N TYR A 61 -9.15 0.58 -7.57
CA TYR A 61 -10.11 1.62 -7.20
C TYR A 61 -11.56 1.19 -7.42
N ALA A 62 -11.83 0.42 -8.47
CA ALA A 62 -13.17 -0.09 -8.77
C ALA A 62 -13.58 -1.28 -7.89
N GLU A 63 -12.65 -2.17 -7.57
CA GLU A 63 -12.95 -3.45 -6.92
C GLU A 63 -12.74 -3.43 -5.40
N TYR A 64 -11.83 -2.61 -4.89
CA TYR A 64 -11.46 -2.67 -3.48
C TYR A 64 -12.22 -1.64 -2.64
N THR A 65 -12.51 -2.03 -1.40
CA THR A 65 -12.97 -1.09 -0.38
C THR A 65 -11.76 -0.52 0.35
N PHE A 66 -11.51 0.78 0.19
CA PHE A 66 -10.44 1.45 0.93
C PHE A 66 -10.75 1.47 2.43
N LEU A 67 -9.80 0.96 3.22
CA LEU A 67 -9.86 1.03 4.67
C LEU A 67 -9.38 2.41 5.11
N ILE A 68 -10.32 3.23 5.56
CA ILE A 68 -10.00 4.51 6.19
C ILE A 68 -9.72 4.22 7.67
N PRO A 69 -8.53 4.59 8.18
CA PRO A 69 -8.22 4.40 9.58
C PRO A 69 -9.27 5.10 10.46
N PRO A 70 -9.76 4.45 11.54
CA PRO A 70 -10.70 5.07 12.45
C PRO A 70 -10.04 6.27 13.15
N ASN A 71 -10.84 7.26 13.51
CA ASN A 71 -10.37 8.35 14.36
C ASN A 71 -10.19 7.83 15.79
N TYR A 72 -8.98 7.34 16.09
CA TYR A 72 -8.62 6.72 17.36
C TYR A 72 -7.27 7.27 17.82
N ASP A 73 -7.25 7.95 18.97
CA ASP A 73 -6.08 8.69 19.46
C ASP A 73 -4.83 7.83 19.64
N ARG A 74 -5.00 6.52 19.89
CA ARG A 74 -3.89 5.57 20.06
C ARG A 74 -3.64 4.70 18.84
N LEU A 75 -4.16 5.08 17.67
CA LEU A 75 -3.95 4.32 16.44
C LEU A 75 -2.47 4.19 16.10
N ASP A 76 -1.68 5.25 16.30
CA ASP A 76 -0.23 5.23 16.04
C ASP A 76 0.50 4.23 16.94
N GLU A 77 0.16 4.21 18.24
CA GLU A 77 0.73 3.25 19.19
C GLU A 77 0.35 1.82 18.83
N LEU A 78 -0.94 1.60 18.52
CA LEU A 78 -1.46 0.29 18.13
C LEU A 78 -0.80 -0.20 16.84
N SER A 79 -0.65 0.67 15.84
CA SER A 79 -0.04 0.36 14.55
C SER A 79 1.43 0.00 14.71
N LYS A 80 2.18 0.75 15.52
CA LYS A 80 3.59 0.45 15.85
C LYS A 80 3.71 -0.90 16.57
N ALA A 81 2.87 -1.11 17.59
CA ALA A 81 2.86 -2.35 18.34
C ALA A 81 2.59 -3.54 17.40
N TYR A 82 1.58 -3.45 16.54
CA TYR A 82 1.26 -4.45 15.52
C TYR A 82 2.42 -4.67 14.54
N GLU A 83 3.04 -3.62 14.01
CA GLU A 83 4.13 -3.73 13.04
C GLU A 83 5.37 -4.40 13.63
N THR A 84 5.81 -4.00 14.82
CA THR A 84 6.93 -4.64 15.54
C THR A 84 6.66 -6.12 15.73
N ARG A 85 5.45 -6.40 16.19
CA ARG A 85 4.94 -7.73 16.43
C ARG A 85 4.97 -8.57 15.13
N PHE A 86 4.35 -8.09 14.06
CA PHE A 86 4.31 -8.75 12.76
C PHE A 86 5.71 -9.05 12.21
N LYS A 87 6.63 -8.08 12.28
CA LYS A 87 8.02 -8.26 11.84
C LYS A 87 8.73 -9.35 12.64
N GLN A 88 8.53 -9.39 13.95
CA GLN A 88 9.10 -10.43 14.80
C GLN A 88 8.59 -11.83 14.41
N ALA A 89 7.27 -11.98 14.19
CA ALA A 89 6.67 -13.23 13.73
C ALA A 89 7.22 -13.67 12.36
N ALA A 90 7.37 -12.73 11.43
CA ALA A 90 7.93 -13.01 10.11
C ALA A 90 9.40 -13.47 10.18
N LEU A 91 10.20 -12.87 11.07
CA LEU A 91 11.60 -13.28 11.30
C LEU A 91 11.69 -14.68 11.91
N GLU A 92 10.83 -14.98 12.89
CA GLU A 92 10.74 -16.31 13.50
C GLU A 92 10.32 -17.37 12.48
N GLY A 93 9.25 -17.11 11.72
CA GLY A 93 8.78 -17.99 10.64
C GLY A 93 9.87 -18.25 9.60
N ARG A 94 10.58 -17.20 9.16
CA ARG A 94 11.72 -17.34 8.25
C ARG A 94 12.82 -18.23 8.85
N ALA A 95 13.12 -18.08 10.13
CA ALA A 95 14.15 -18.88 10.79
C ALA A 95 13.75 -20.37 10.89
N ILE A 96 12.45 -20.67 11.03
CA ILE A 96 11.95 -22.05 11.02
C ILE A 96 12.11 -22.66 9.62
N VAL A 97 11.62 -22.00 8.57
CA VAL A 97 11.73 -22.48 7.18
C VAL A 97 13.18 -22.78 6.81
N LEU A 98 14.11 -21.88 7.15
CA LEU A 98 15.54 -22.06 6.87
C LEU A 98 16.19 -23.21 7.67
N ARG A 99 15.71 -23.50 8.89
CA ARG A 99 16.23 -24.60 9.72
C ARG A 99 15.69 -25.95 9.26
N GLU A 100 14.43 -26.01 8.86
CA GLU A 100 13.75 -27.25 8.48
C GLU A 100 14.04 -27.67 7.04
N ASN A 101 14.77 -26.85 6.27
CA ASN A 101 15.07 -27.06 4.85
C ASN A 101 13.79 -27.34 4.03
N GLN A 102 12.65 -26.79 4.47
CA GLN A 102 11.38 -26.90 3.79
C GLN A 102 11.44 -26.10 2.48
N GLU A 103 10.97 -26.69 1.38
CA GLU A 103 10.79 -25.95 0.15
C GLU A 103 9.83 -24.77 0.41
N ALA A 104 10.24 -23.56 -0.02
CA ALA A 104 9.52 -22.32 0.24
C ALA A 104 8.09 -22.29 -0.33
N SER A 105 7.69 -23.28 -1.13
CA SER A 105 6.38 -23.43 -1.77
C SER A 105 5.32 -24.09 -0.87
N VAL A 106 5.69 -24.66 0.28
CA VAL A 106 4.74 -25.35 1.17
C VAL A 106 4.64 -24.64 2.51
N ILE A 107 3.60 -23.83 2.69
CA ILE A 107 3.22 -23.35 4.03
C ILE A 107 2.59 -24.53 4.76
N SER A 108 3.35 -25.16 5.65
CA SER A 108 2.82 -26.23 6.50
C SER A 108 1.80 -25.67 7.50
N GLU A 109 0.82 -26.50 7.91
CA GLU A 109 -0.22 -26.07 8.86
C GLU A 109 0.38 -25.54 10.16
N HIS A 110 1.50 -26.09 10.62
CA HIS A 110 2.19 -25.63 11.82
C HIS A 110 2.70 -24.18 11.67
N LEU A 111 3.26 -23.81 10.52
CA LEU A 111 3.72 -22.44 10.22
C LEU A 111 2.55 -21.47 10.13
N TYR A 112 1.47 -21.89 9.49
CA TYR A 112 0.24 -21.10 9.42
C TYR A 112 -0.34 -20.84 10.81
N ARG A 113 -0.45 -21.87 11.66
CA ARG A 113 -0.93 -21.77 13.04
C ARG A 113 -0.04 -20.86 13.88
N ALA A 114 1.28 -20.96 13.73
CA ALA A 114 2.23 -20.07 14.40
C ALA A 114 2.05 -18.61 13.97
N PHE A 115 1.76 -18.36 12.69
CA PHE A 115 1.50 -17.02 12.16
C PHE A 115 0.14 -16.44 12.61
N ILE A 116 -0.95 -17.21 12.61
CA ILE A 116 -2.27 -16.69 13.00
C ILE A 116 -2.47 -16.61 14.52
N GLY A 117 -1.86 -17.51 15.30
CA GLY A 117 -1.87 -17.48 16.78
C GLY A 117 -1.07 -16.32 17.37
N PHE A 118 -0.48 -15.50 16.51
CA PHE A 118 0.28 -14.32 16.84
C PHE A 118 -0.54 -13.20 17.49
N GLY A 119 -1.84 -13.11 17.17
CA GLY A 119 -2.75 -12.09 17.72
C GLY A 119 -3.33 -12.42 19.10
N GLU A 120 -3.12 -13.63 19.62
CA GLU A 120 -3.77 -14.14 20.85
C GLU A 120 -2.90 -14.02 22.12
N ARG A 121 -1.74 -13.38 22.04
CA ARG A 121 -0.82 -13.15 23.19
C ARG A 121 -0.68 -11.67 23.57
#